data_AF-A0A6I9HMX2-F1
#
_entry.id   AF-A0A6I9HMX2-F1
#
_cell.length_a   1.000
_cell.length_b   1.000
_cell.length_c   1.000
_cell.angle_alpha   90.00
_cell.angle_beta   90.00
_cell.angle_gamma   90.00
#
_symmetry.space_group_name_H-M   'P 1'
#
loop_
_entity.id
_entity.type
_entity.pdbx_description
1 polymer ?
#
loop_
_entity_poly.entity_id
_entity_poly.type
_entity_poly.pdbx_seq_one_letter_code
_entity_poly.pdbx_strand_id
1 'polypeptide(L)'
;MAFSWQAVLACRKYLIIVLVPLVFLPLPLVLPTKEALCGYVIILMALFWCTEALPLAVTALLPVLLFPLMNIMDSTTVCQEYLKDTNMLFLGGLVMAIAIETWNLHKRVALRVLLITGVRPALLLMGFMLVTAFLSMWISNTATTAMMVPIAQAVMEQLHKSEAESGTTGQVSEHSNKAFELQEKSPDSFKEPEEKGNSHVLIVEEERKRNEALEKKHLKLSKGMSLCICYSSSIGGIATLTGTTPNLVLQGQVNDLYQDNGGIINFASWFSFAFPTMLVLLILAWMWLQILYLGFNFKENFGCGASPAAKAKEKQAYEIIKEESKKLGKMSFAEIEVSILFVLLVVLWFTREPGFIPGWATVLFNKDNTSYVTDATVSLFISVLLFILPSGFSNQDRDQEQTGGRAKFRAPPPLLDWKVVQEKMPWNIVFLLGGGFALAKGSEESGLSAWLGTKLTPLQSIPPPAIAFLLCLLIATFTECTSNVATTTLFLPILASMAEAICLNPLYVMLPCTLSASLAFMLPVATPPNAIVFSYGQLRVIDMAKAGFVLNILGVLTITLAINTWASSLFQLQTFPSWANRTGTCL
;
A
#
# COMPACT_ATOMS: atom_id res chain seq x y z
N MET A 1 -17.02 28.88 -29.64
CA MET A 1 -17.38 27.55 -29.07
C MET A 1 -16.25 26.90 -28.25
N ALA A 2 -14.97 26.94 -28.66
CA ALA A 2 -13.86 26.34 -27.89
C ALA A 2 -13.66 26.92 -26.46
N PHE A 3 -13.88 28.22 -26.27
CA PHE A 3 -13.77 28.89 -24.96
C PHE A 3 -14.84 28.40 -23.95
N SER A 4 -16.04 28.06 -24.45
CA SER A 4 -17.12 27.51 -23.62
C SER A 4 -16.80 26.10 -23.13
N TRP A 5 -16.15 25.27 -23.97
CA TRP A 5 -15.80 23.89 -23.59
C TRP A 5 -14.67 23.86 -22.57
N GLN A 6 -13.65 24.71 -22.73
CA GLN A 6 -12.56 24.83 -21.76
C GLN A 6 -13.04 25.41 -20.42
N ALA A 7 -13.95 26.40 -20.45
CA ALA A 7 -14.57 26.92 -19.23
C ALA A 7 -15.44 25.88 -18.50
N VAL A 8 -16.20 25.07 -19.25
CA VAL A 8 -16.98 23.94 -18.71
C VAL A 8 -16.08 22.88 -18.10
N LEU A 9 -14.98 22.52 -18.77
CA LEU A 9 -13.97 21.60 -18.23
C LEU A 9 -13.27 22.16 -16.99
N ALA A 10 -13.00 23.47 -16.94
CA ALA A 10 -12.44 24.13 -15.77
C ALA A 10 -13.43 24.13 -14.59
N CYS A 11 -14.72 24.32 -14.85
CA CYS A 11 -15.78 24.30 -13.84
C CYS A 11 -16.35 22.91 -13.56
N ARG A 12 -15.77 21.84 -14.12
CA ARG A 12 -16.34 20.47 -14.08
C ARG A 12 -16.68 20.00 -12.68
N LYS A 13 -15.85 20.31 -11.68
CA LYS A 13 -16.08 19.88 -10.28
C LYS A 13 -17.33 20.57 -9.71
N TYR A 14 -17.46 21.88 -9.91
CA TYR A 14 -18.64 22.64 -9.48
C TYR A 14 -19.90 22.19 -10.20
N LEU A 15 -19.80 21.92 -11.51
CA LEU A 15 -20.90 21.37 -12.28
C LEU A 15 -21.34 20.00 -11.74
N ILE A 16 -20.40 19.09 -11.46
CA ILE A 16 -20.71 17.77 -10.87
C ILE A 16 -21.39 17.93 -9.50
N ILE A 17 -20.87 18.80 -8.64
CA ILE A 17 -21.42 19.05 -7.29
C ILE A 17 -22.89 19.51 -7.35
N VAL A 18 -23.27 20.32 -8.34
CA VAL A 18 -24.62 20.85 -8.46
C VAL A 18 -25.53 19.92 -9.29
N LEU A 19 -25.04 19.41 -10.41
CA LEU A 19 -25.83 18.61 -11.34
C LEU A 19 -26.13 17.21 -10.80
N VAL A 20 -25.19 16.55 -10.12
CA VAL A 20 -25.43 15.18 -9.62
C VAL A 20 -26.60 15.14 -8.63
N PRO A 21 -26.65 15.98 -7.57
CA PRO A 21 -27.79 16.00 -6.67
C PRO A 21 -29.11 16.32 -7.38
N LEU A 22 -29.11 17.23 -8.36
CA LEU A 22 -30.30 17.64 -9.12
C LEU A 22 -30.82 16.53 -10.05
N VAL A 23 -29.92 15.83 -10.74
CA VAL A 23 -30.26 14.75 -11.68
C VAL A 23 -30.87 13.57 -10.94
N PHE A 24 -30.36 13.24 -9.74
CA PHE A 24 -30.89 12.14 -8.94
C PHE A 24 -32.00 12.55 -7.98
N LEU A 25 -32.31 13.84 -7.84
CA LEU A 25 -33.39 14.36 -6.97
C LEU A 25 -34.78 13.78 -7.26
N PRO A 26 -35.15 13.42 -8.52
CA PRO A 26 -36.42 12.75 -8.77
C PRO A 26 -36.57 11.41 -8.03
N LEU A 27 -35.47 10.70 -7.72
CA LEU A 27 -35.53 9.42 -7.01
C LEU A 27 -36.21 9.53 -5.63
N PRO A 28 -35.74 10.40 -4.71
CA PRO A 28 -36.38 10.58 -3.41
C PRO A 28 -37.76 11.28 -3.50
N LEU A 29 -38.01 12.09 -4.53
CA LEU A 29 -39.27 12.83 -4.67
C LEU A 29 -40.42 11.99 -5.24
N VAL A 30 -40.12 11.07 -6.16
CA VAL A 30 -41.12 10.22 -6.83
C VAL A 30 -41.38 8.95 -6.03
N LEU A 31 -40.34 8.41 -5.36
CA LEU A 31 -40.43 7.22 -4.52
C LEU A 31 -40.04 7.61 -3.08
N PRO A 32 -41.00 8.08 -2.24
CA PRO A 32 -40.72 8.53 -0.88
C PRO A 32 -40.59 7.35 0.10
N THR A 33 -39.82 6.32 -0.27
CA THR A 33 -39.52 5.18 0.59
C THR A 33 -38.12 5.33 1.19
N LYS A 34 -37.89 4.80 2.39
CA LYS A 34 -36.58 4.95 3.07
C LYS A 34 -35.45 4.35 2.24
N GLU A 35 -35.69 3.26 1.51
CA GLU A 35 -34.74 2.61 0.62
C GLU A 35 -34.28 3.55 -0.50
N ALA A 36 -35.21 4.28 -1.13
CA ALA A 36 -34.91 5.22 -2.20
C ALA A 36 -34.15 6.45 -1.69
N LEU A 37 -34.49 6.94 -0.49
CA LEU A 37 -33.77 8.04 0.17
C LEU A 37 -32.32 7.63 0.49
N CYS A 38 -32.11 6.44 1.05
CA CYS A 38 -30.78 5.93 1.33
C CYS A 38 -29.98 5.70 0.03
N GLY A 39 -30.63 5.09 -0.98
CA GLY A 39 -30.04 4.87 -2.30
C GLY A 39 -29.59 6.18 -2.97
N TYR A 40 -30.37 7.26 -2.82
CA TYR A 40 -29.97 8.59 -3.29
C TYR A 40 -28.66 9.07 -2.66
N VAL A 41 -28.53 8.95 -1.33
CA VAL A 41 -27.30 9.36 -0.63
C VAL A 41 -26.11 8.50 -1.06
N ILE A 42 -26.28 7.18 -1.18
CA ILE A 42 -25.23 6.26 -1.66
C ILE A 42 -24.79 6.61 -3.07
N ILE A 43 -25.71 6.85 -4.00
CA ILE A 43 -25.38 7.23 -5.39
C ILE A 43 -24.61 8.54 -5.41
N LEU A 44 -25.06 9.54 -4.65
CA LEU A 44 -24.42 10.84 -4.58
C LEU A 44 -23.00 10.73 -4.01
N MET A 45 -22.81 9.98 -2.92
CA MET A 45 -21.49 9.72 -2.35
C MET A 45 -20.59 8.93 -3.30
N ALA A 46 -21.12 7.88 -3.95
CA ALA A 46 -20.38 7.08 -4.92
C ALA A 46 -19.86 7.95 -6.07
N LEU A 47 -20.72 8.78 -6.67
CA LEU A 47 -20.34 9.66 -7.76
C LEU A 47 -19.33 10.72 -7.31
N PHE A 48 -19.49 11.29 -6.11
CA PHE A 48 -18.53 12.26 -5.57
C PHE A 48 -17.18 11.64 -5.22
N TRP A 49 -17.14 10.40 -4.74
CA TRP A 49 -15.90 9.67 -4.51
C TRP A 49 -15.22 9.26 -5.82
N CYS A 50 -15.96 8.78 -6.83
CA CYS A 50 -15.39 8.42 -8.13
C CYS A 50 -14.87 9.61 -8.92
N THR A 51 -15.55 10.77 -8.82
CA THR A 51 -15.15 11.97 -9.57
C THR A 51 -14.20 12.88 -8.79
N GLU A 52 -14.00 12.61 -7.48
CA GLU A 52 -13.31 13.48 -6.53
C GLU A 52 -13.73 14.95 -6.68
N ALA A 53 -15.03 15.17 -6.89
CA ALA A 53 -15.59 16.51 -7.05
C ALA A 53 -15.48 17.31 -5.74
N LEU A 54 -15.66 16.62 -4.61
CA LEU A 54 -15.39 17.11 -3.25
C LEU A 54 -14.23 16.31 -2.62
N PRO A 55 -13.49 16.88 -1.65
CA PRO A 55 -12.54 16.13 -0.86
C PRO A 55 -13.19 14.89 -0.23
N LEU A 56 -12.51 13.75 -0.26
CA LEU A 56 -13.06 12.46 0.19
C LEU A 56 -13.68 12.51 1.60
N ALA A 57 -13.06 13.26 2.52
CA ALA A 57 -13.53 13.46 3.88
C ALA A 57 -14.83 14.28 3.96
N VAL A 58 -14.99 15.29 3.10
CA VAL A 58 -16.19 16.13 3.06
C VAL A 58 -17.36 15.33 2.49
N THR A 59 -17.13 14.56 1.44
CA THR A 59 -18.13 13.60 0.93
C THR A 59 -18.51 12.58 2.01
N ALA A 60 -17.54 12.10 2.78
CA ALA A 60 -17.79 11.16 3.86
C ALA A 60 -18.68 11.72 4.97
N LEU A 61 -18.75 13.04 5.18
CA LEU A 61 -19.63 13.67 6.17
C LEU A 61 -21.08 13.84 5.71
N LEU A 62 -21.37 13.58 4.43
CA LEU A 62 -22.73 13.73 3.89
C LEU A 62 -23.81 12.92 4.61
N PRO A 63 -23.56 11.68 5.10
CA PRO A 63 -24.53 10.95 5.91
C PRO A 63 -24.97 11.71 7.16
N VAL A 64 -24.06 12.42 7.84
CA VAL A 64 -24.39 13.23 9.04
C VAL A 64 -25.40 14.31 8.72
N LEU A 65 -25.33 14.86 7.51
CA LEU A 65 -26.25 15.89 7.04
C LEU A 65 -27.54 15.29 6.48
N LEU A 66 -27.43 14.35 5.54
CA LEU A 66 -28.54 13.89 4.72
C LEU A 66 -29.42 12.84 5.40
N PHE A 67 -28.86 11.95 6.23
CA PHE A 67 -29.68 10.90 6.86
C PHE A 67 -30.70 11.45 7.85
N PRO A 68 -30.36 12.41 8.73
CA PRO A 68 -31.36 13.04 9.59
C PRO A 68 -32.37 13.89 8.80
N LEU A 69 -31.90 14.65 7.79
CA LEU A 69 -32.78 15.48 6.95
C LEU A 69 -33.80 14.66 6.16
N MET A 70 -33.42 13.45 5.73
CA MET A 70 -34.28 12.52 5.00
C MET A 70 -35.03 11.54 5.91
N ASN A 71 -34.94 11.69 7.24
CA ASN A 71 -35.60 10.82 8.21
C ASN A 71 -35.25 9.31 8.05
N ILE A 72 -34.01 9.03 7.65
CA ILE A 72 -33.47 7.67 7.54
C ILE A 72 -33.02 7.19 8.92
N MET A 73 -32.20 7.99 9.59
CA MET A 73 -31.57 7.70 10.89
C MET A 73 -31.44 8.99 11.70
N ASP A 74 -31.54 8.92 13.03
CA ASP A 74 -31.39 10.07 13.91
C ASP A 74 -29.93 10.56 13.96
N SER A 75 -29.75 11.87 14.22
CA SER A 75 -28.42 12.49 14.21
C SER A 75 -27.45 11.90 15.23
N THR A 76 -27.93 11.39 16.37
CA THR A 76 -27.05 10.84 17.41
C THR A 76 -26.47 9.51 16.95
N THR A 77 -27.32 8.63 16.43
CA THR A 77 -26.90 7.33 15.89
C THR A 77 -25.95 7.51 14.72
N VAL A 78 -26.23 8.43 13.78
CA VAL A 78 -25.31 8.69 12.65
C VAL A 78 -23.93 9.16 13.13
N CYS A 79 -23.87 10.05 14.15
CA CYS A 79 -22.61 10.53 14.69
C CYS A 79 -21.82 9.44 15.42
N GLN A 80 -22.48 8.48 16.08
CA GLN A 80 -21.81 7.36 16.76
C GLN A 80 -21.06 6.45 15.78
N GLU A 81 -21.49 6.38 14.52
CA GLU A 81 -20.79 5.63 13.45
C GLU A 81 -19.40 6.21 13.12
N TYR A 82 -19.09 7.46 13.49
CA TYR A 82 -17.78 8.07 13.20
C TYR A 82 -16.69 7.79 14.24
N LEU A 83 -17.06 7.29 15.43
CA LEU A 83 -16.12 7.06 16.54
C LEU A 83 -16.18 5.62 17.05
N LYS A 84 -16.18 4.66 16.12
CA LYS A 84 -16.15 3.21 16.42
C LYS A 84 -14.79 2.73 16.91
N ASP A 85 -14.77 1.55 17.52
CA ASP A 85 -13.54 0.86 17.99
C ASP A 85 -12.48 0.77 16.87
N THR A 86 -12.89 0.41 15.65
CA THR A 86 -11.99 0.32 14.49
C THR A 86 -11.34 1.66 14.13
N ASN A 87 -12.03 2.80 14.31
CA ASN A 87 -11.42 4.11 14.12
C ASN A 87 -10.36 4.40 15.19
N MET A 88 -10.58 3.95 16.43
CA MET A 88 -9.60 4.08 17.51
C MET A 88 -8.38 3.19 17.30
N LEU A 89 -8.57 1.97 16.78
CA LEU A 89 -7.48 1.09 16.33
C LEU A 89 -6.64 1.77 15.26
N PHE A 90 -7.29 2.37 14.25
CA PHE A 90 -6.59 3.08 13.19
C PHE A 90 -5.77 4.26 13.71
N LEU A 91 -6.36 5.09 14.58
CA LEU A 91 -5.68 6.22 15.20
C LEU A 91 -4.43 5.76 15.97
N GLY A 92 -4.55 4.73 16.81
CA GLY A 92 -3.41 4.23 17.57
C GLY A 92 -2.31 3.63 16.70
N GLY A 93 -2.67 2.89 15.65
CA GLY A 93 -1.72 2.37 14.66
C GLY A 93 -0.95 3.47 13.94
N LEU A 94 -1.64 4.55 13.53
CA LEU A 94 -1.02 5.71 12.90
C LEU A 94 -0.10 6.49 13.84
N VAL A 95 -0.47 6.64 15.11
CA VAL A 95 0.38 7.30 16.11
C VAL A 95 1.70 6.54 16.27
N MET A 96 1.65 5.20 16.34
CA MET A 96 2.85 4.36 16.36
C MET A 96 3.67 4.52 15.06
N ALA A 97 3.03 4.53 13.90
CA ALA A 97 3.70 4.74 12.62
C ALA A 97 4.41 6.11 12.56
N ILE A 98 3.76 7.17 13.03
CA ILE A 98 4.32 8.53 13.12
C ILE A 98 5.54 8.56 14.06
N ALA A 99 5.52 7.82 15.18
CA ALA A 99 6.67 7.71 16.07
C ALA A 99 7.86 7.00 15.37
N ILE A 100 7.62 5.89 14.68
CA ILE A 100 8.64 5.18 13.88
C ILE A 100 9.24 6.09 12.80
N GLU A 101 8.40 6.93 12.18
CA GLU A 101 8.82 7.90 11.18
C GLU A 101 9.69 9.01 11.79
N THR A 102 9.23 9.62 12.88
CA THR A 102 9.88 10.76 13.55
C THR A 102 11.29 10.40 14.03
N TRP A 103 11.49 9.17 14.49
CA TRP A 103 12.79 8.67 14.95
C TRP A 103 13.63 7.99 13.85
N ASN A 104 13.22 8.06 12.58
CA ASN A 104 13.94 7.46 11.44
C ASN A 104 14.25 5.97 11.57
N LEU A 105 13.54 5.25 12.44
CA LEU A 105 13.77 3.83 12.71
C LEU A 105 13.54 2.98 11.45
N HIS A 106 12.49 3.31 10.70
CA HIS A 106 12.16 2.71 9.41
C HIS A 106 13.33 2.81 8.39
N LYS A 107 14.00 3.97 8.27
CA LYS A 107 15.17 4.15 7.38
C LYS A 107 16.33 3.24 7.80
N ARG A 108 16.57 3.09 9.11
CA ARG A 108 17.62 2.20 9.64
C ARG A 108 17.34 0.73 9.32
N VAL A 109 16.10 0.28 9.53
CA VAL A 109 15.67 -1.08 9.19
C VAL A 109 15.83 -1.32 7.68
N ALA A 110 15.39 -0.38 6.86
CA ALA A 110 15.50 -0.47 5.40
C ALA A 110 16.93 -0.69 4.92
N LEU A 111 17.86 0.17 5.35
CA LEU A 111 19.27 0.10 4.94
C LEU A 111 19.96 -1.16 5.47
N ARG A 112 19.64 -1.62 6.68
CA ARG A 112 20.19 -2.89 7.20
C ARG A 112 19.76 -4.09 6.36
N VAL A 113 18.49 -4.17 5.97
CA VAL A 113 18.00 -5.27 5.14
C VAL A 113 18.62 -5.22 3.73
N LEU A 114 18.76 -4.03 3.14
CA LEU A 114 19.44 -3.86 1.85
C LEU A 114 20.92 -4.28 1.90
N LEU A 115 21.61 -4.04 3.03
CA LEU A 115 22.98 -4.54 3.25
C LEU A 115 23.05 -6.07 3.34
N ILE A 116 21.98 -6.75 3.79
CA ILE A 116 21.92 -8.21 3.89
C ILE A 116 21.58 -8.84 2.53
N THR A 117 20.65 -8.26 1.78
CA THR A 117 20.20 -8.81 0.48
C THR A 117 21.23 -8.70 -0.64
N GLY A 118 22.19 -7.79 -0.50
CA GLY A 118 23.26 -7.58 -1.48
C GLY A 118 22.82 -6.75 -2.69
N VAL A 119 23.72 -6.57 -3.65
CA VAL A 119 23.58 -5.52 -4.68
C VAL A 119 23.56 -6.05 -6.13
N ARG A 120 23.30 -7.35 -6.30
CA ARG A 120 23.05 -7.94 -7.62
C ARG A 120 21.74 -7.40 -8.18
N PRO A 121 21.62 -7.05 -9.47
CA PRO A 121 20.39 -6.45 -10.00
C PRO A 121 19.09 -7.20 -9.64
N ALA A 122 19.11 -8.53 -9.71
CA ALA A 122 17.92 -9.31 -9.35
C ALA A 122 17.64 -9.39 -7.84
N LEU A 123 18.69 -9.56 -7.03
CA LEU A 123 18.59 -9.56 -5.57
C LEU A 123 18.32 -8.16 -5.01
N LEU A 124 18.75 -7.12 -5.73
CA LEU A 124 18.53 -5.72 -5.40
C LEU A 124 17.06 -5.37 -5.60
N LEU A 125 16.45 -5.73 -6.75
CA LEU A 125 15.00 -5.59 -6.93
C LEU A 125 14.24 -6.36 -5.84
N MET A 126 14.62 -7.61 -5.57
CA MET A 126 14.03 -8.41 -4.49
C MET A 126 14.18 -7.74 -3.12
N GLY A 127 15.36 -7.21 -2.81
CA GLY A 127 15.65 -6.52 -1.56
C GLY A 127 14.80 -5.26 -1.39
N PHE A 128 14.71 -4.42 -2.41
CA PHE A 128 13.82 -3.27 -2.40
C PHE A 128 12.37 -3.68 -2.27
N MET A 129 11.91 -4.72 -2.97
CA MET A 129 10.54 -5.22 -2.85
C MET A 129 10.22 -5.74 -1.44
N LEU A 130 11.09 -6.57 -0.86
CA LEU A 130 10.93 -7.14 0.48
C LEU A 130 10.92 -6.06 1.55
N VAL A 131 11.86 -5.12 1.50
CA VAL A 131 11.92 -4.01 2.46
C VAL A 131 10.71 -3.11 2.33
N THR A 132 10.33 -2.76 1.10
CA THR A 132 9.17 -1.91 0.86
C THR A 132 7.89 -2.57 1.35
N ALA A 133 7.68 -3.86 1.05
CA ALA A 133 6.52 -4.60 1.54
C ALA A 133 6.49 -4.70 3.07
N PHE A 134 7.64 -4.99 3.70
CA PHE A 134 7.75 -5.07 5.15
C PHE A 134 7.43 -3.72 5.82
N LEU A 135 7.95 -2.62 5.31
CA LEU A 135 7.67 -1.29 5.87
C LEU A 135 6.20 -0.90 5.67
N SER A 136 5.64 -1.20 4.50
CA SER A 136 4.26 -0.87 4.16
C SER A 136 3.23 -1.66 4.96
N MET A 137 3.63 -2.76 5.61
CA MET A 137 2.80 -3.48 6.57
C MET A 137 2.53 -2.65 7.84
N TRP A 138 3.45 -1.77 8.24
CA TRP A 138 3.37 -1.06 9.52
C TRP A 138 3.15 0.44 9.36
N ILE A 139 3.55 0.98 8.21
CA ILE A 139 3.51 2.38 7.84
C ILE A 139 2.62 2.51 6.60
N SER A 140 2.05 3.69 6.36
CA SER A 140 1.26 3.92 5.15
C SER A 140 2.04 3.64 3.87
N ASN A 141 1.33 3.15 2.84
CA ASN A 141 1.91 2.88 1.51
C ASN A 141 2.59 4.13 0.91
N THR A 142 1.97 5.29 1.12
CA THR A 142 2.43 6.56 0.58
C THR A 142 3.77 6.97 1.18
N ALA A 143 3.88 6.95 2.51
CA ALA A 143 5.12 7.30 3.21
C ALA A 143 6.25 6.32 2.90
N THR A 144 5.93 5.02 2.85
CA THR A 144 6.90 3.97 2.50
C THR A 144 7.48 4.20 1.10
N THR A 145 6.63 4.46 0.11
CA THR A 145 7.07 4.73 -1.27
C THR A 145 7.86 6.03 -1.37
N ALA A 146 7.38 7.11 -0.74
CA ALA A 146 8.06 8.41 -0.74
C ALA A 146 9.49 8.33 -0.18
N MET A 147 9.74 7.46 0.81
CA MET A 147 11.07 7.22 1.34
C MET A 147 11.93 6.33 0.42
N MET A 148 11.37 5.23 -0.09
CA MET A 148 12.14 4.22 -0.82
C MET A 148 12.57 4.70 -2.21
N VAL A 149 11.79 5.56 -2.86
CA VAL A 149 12.09 6.07 -4.21
C VAL A 149 13.41 6.85 -4.27
N PRO A 150 13.67 7.88 -3.45
CA PRO A 150 14.96 8.57 -3.46
C PRO A 150 16.15 7.66 -3.17
N ILE A 151 16.00 6.68 -2.26
CA ILE A 151 17.05 5.70 -1.94
C ILE A 151 17.36 4.85 -3.18
N ALA A 152 16.33 4.35 -3.84
CA ALA A 152 16.49 3.55 -5.05
C ALA A 152 17.11 4.35 -6.20
N GLN A 153 16.71 5.62 -6.39
CA GLN A 153 17.30 6.51 -7.38
C GLN A 153 18.79 6.75 -7.11
N ALA A 154 19.17 7.04 -5.87
CA ALA A 154 20.58 7.23 -5.50
C ALA A 154 21.43 5.99 -5.80
N VAL A 155 20.91 4.79 -5.52
CA VAL A 155 21.58 3.52 -5.87
C VAL A 155 21.66 3.33 -7.40
N MET A 156 20.57 3.62 -8.12
CA MET A 156 20.48 3.47 -9.57
C MET A 156 21.38 4.44 -10.35
N GLU A 157 21.51 5.68 -9.91
CA GLU A 157 22.38 6.68 -10.56
C GLU A 157 23.86 6.31 -10.40
N GLN A 158 24.24 5.77 -9.24
CA GLN A 158 25.61 5.34 -8.98
C GLN A 158 25.98 4.08 -9.78
N LEU A 159 25.05 3.14 -9.90
CA LEU A 159 25.21 2.00 -10.79
C LEU A 159 25.50 2.48 -12.23
N HIS A 160 24.79 3.49 -12.72
CA HIS A 160 25.02 4.08 -14.05
C HIS A 160 26.41 4.67 -14.22
N LYS A 161 26.85 5.51 -13.27
CA LYS A 161 28.17 6.16 -13.30
C LYS A 161 29.29 5.13 -13.37
N SER A 162 29.18 4.08 -12.56
CA SER A 162 30.11 2.95 -12.57
C SER A 162 30.12 2.20 -13.92
N GLU A 163 28.95 1.98 -14.54
CA GLU A 163 28.90 1.32 -15.86
C GLU A 163 29.56 2.17 -16.95
N ALA A 164 29.35 3.49 -16.93
CA ALA A 164 29.96 4.42 -17.88
C ALA A 164 31.50 4.44 -17.75
N GLU A 165 32.04 4.51 -16.52
CA GLU A 165 33.50 4.52 -16.26
C GLU A 165 34.18 3.19 -16.66
N SER A 166 33.50 2.06 -16.44
CA SER A 166 34.01 0.73 -16.83
C SER A 166 34.08 0.55 -18.35
N GLY A 167 33.19 1.19 -19.11
CA GLY A 167 33.19 1.17 -20.57
C GLY A 167 34.36 1.94 -21.21
N THR A 168 34.82 3.01 -20.56
CA THR A 168 35.95 3.83 -21.04
C THR A 168 37.31 3.19 -20.78
N THR A 169 37.46 2.47 -19.66
CA THR A 169 38.74 1.88 -19.23
C THR A 169 39.14 0.63 -20.04
N GLY A 170 38.17 -0.08 -20.62
CA GLY A 170 38.43 -1.24 -21.48
C GLY A 170 39.12 -0.91 -22.82
N GLN A 171 38.95 0.31 -23.34
CA GLN A 171 39.50 0.72 -24.64
C GLN A 171 40.97 1.13 -24.60
N VAL A 172 41.47 1.65 -23.47
CA VAL A 172 42.89 2.02 -23.33
C VAL A 172 43.77 0.76 -23.37
N SER A 173 43.27 -0.36 -22.84
CA SER A 173 43.98 -1.64 -22.80
C SER A 173 44.00 -2.36 -24.16
N GLU A 174 42.95 -2.25 -24.98
CA GLU A 174 42.91 -2.88 -26.31
C GLU A 174 43.68 -2.10 -27.38
N HIS A 175 43.71 -0.76 -27.30
CA HIS A 175 44.49 0.04 -28.25
C HIS A 175 46.00 0.04 -27.97
N SER A 176 46.44 -0.25 -26.74
CA SER A 176 47.87 -0.38 -26.42
C SER A 176 48.49 -1.66 -27.00
N ASN A 177 47.70 -2.71 -27.27
CA ASN A 177 48.23 -3.99 -27.78
C ASN A 177 48.41 -4.01 -29.30
N LYS A 178 47.72 -3.16 -30.07
CA LYS A 178 47.92 -3.07 -31.53
C LYS A 178 49.16 -2.27 -31.94
N ALA A 179 49.77 -1.52 -31.03
CA ALA A 179 51.00 -0.77 -31.32
C ALA A 179 52.29 -1.61 -31.16
N PHE A 180 52.20 -2.85 -30.66
CA PHE A 180 53.36 -3.70 -30.38
C PHE A 180 53.62 -4.79 -31.44
N GLU A 181 52.72 -4.97 -32.42
CA GLU A 181 52.89 -5.92 -33.54
C GLU A 181 53.19 -5.22 -34.86
N LEU A 182 54.26 -4.42 -34.92
CA LEU A 182 54.81 -3.94 -36.20
C LEU A 182 56.33 -3.83 -36.10
N GLN A 183 57.02 -4.98 -36.10
CA GLN A 183 58.44 -5.02 -36.47
C GLN A 183 58.86 -6.38 -37.03
N GLU A 184 58.49 -6.64 -38.29
CA GLU A 184 59.36 -7.38 -39.21
C GLU A 184 59.06 -6.96 -40.65
N LYS A 185 60.10 -6.47 -41.34
CA LYS A 185 60.05 -5.95 -42.72
C LYS A 185 60.25 -7.09 -43.73
N SER A 186 59.57 -6.99 -44.87
CA SER A 186 60.11 -7.32 -46.20
C SER A 186 59.36 -6.49 -47.26
N PRO A 187 60.02 -5.99 -48.32
CA PRO A 187 59.45 -5.01 -49.25
C PRO A 187 58.82 -5.70 -50.46
N ASP A 188 57.65 -5.23 -50.91
CA ASP A 188 57.40 -4.98 -52.34
C ASP A 188 56.04 -4.30 -52.60
N SER A 189 56.15 -3.05 -53.03
CA SER A 189 55.39 -2.37 -54.10
C SER A 189 53.85 -2.25 -54.08
N PHE A 190 53.44 -0.97 -54.19
CA PHE A 190 52.25 -0.38 -54.84
C PHE A 190 50.94 -0.11 -54.08
N LYS A 191 50.64 1.21 -54.10
CA LYS A 191 49.35 1.96 -54.10
C LYS A 191 48.62 2.17 -52.77
N GLU A 192 48.68 3.42 -52.30
CA GLU A 192 47.53 4.06 -51.63
C GLU A 192 46.34 4.14 -52.62
N PRO A 193 45.11 4.08 -52.09
CA PRO A 193 44.43 5.34 -51.82
C PRO A 193 43.89 5.44 -50.39
N GLU A 194 43.94 6.68 -49.89
CA GLU A 194 43.18 7.28 -48.81
C GLU A 194 41.97 6.48 -48.28
N GLU A 195 42.09 5.91 -47.07
CA GLU A 195 40.92 5.39 -46.32
C GLU A 195 41.01 5.64 -44.81
N LYS A 196 41.65 6.74 -44.38
CA LYS A 196 41.75 7.11 -42.95
C LYS A 196 40.53 7.87 -42.41
N GLY A 197 39.57 8.24 -43.26
CA GLY A 197 38.32 8.91 -42.84
C GLY A 197 37.22 7.95 -42.36
N ASN A 198 37.12 6.74 -42.93
CA ASN A 198 36.00 5.83 -42.65
C ASN A 198 36.11 5.09 -41.31
N SER A 199 37.32 4.78 -40.87
CA SER A 199 37.56 4.04 -39.61
C SER A 199 37.20 4.87 -38.38
N HIS A 200 37.51 6.16 -38.37
CA HIS A 200 37.19 7.04 -37.25
C HIS A 200 35.67 7.33 -37.15
N VAL A 201 34.97 7.39 -38.28
CA VAL A 201 33.51 7.57 -38.33
C VAL A 201 32.80 6.30 -37.84
N LEU A 202 33.26 5.11 -38.24
CA LEU A 202 32.70 3.83 -37.77
C LEU A 202 32.88 3.62 -36.26
N ILE A 203 34.02 4.01 -35.69
CA ILE A 203 34.28 3.93 -34.24
C ILE A 203 33.35 4.87 -33.46
N VAL A 204 33.15 6.10 -33.95
CA VAL A 204 32.23 7.08 -33.32
C VAL A 204 30.77 6.60 -33.41
N GLU A 205 30.38 6.00 -34.53
CA GLU A 205 29.05 5.41 -34.72
C GLU A 205 28.80 4.20 -33.79
N GLU A 206 29.81 3.34 -33.61
CA GLU A 206 29.76 2.20 -32.67
C GLU A 206 29.71 2.64 -31.21
N GLU A 207 30.51 3.63 -30.82
CA GLU A 207 30.49 4.20 -29.48
C GLU A 207 29.15 4.86 -29.16
N ARG A 208 28.59 5.60 -30.13
CA ARG A 208 27.25 6.18 -30.02
C ARG A 208 26.19 5.10 -29.81
N LYS A 209 26.18 4.05 -30.64
CA LYS A 209 25.23 2.93 -30.51
C LYS A 209 25.38 2.19 -29.18
N ARG A 210 26.61 2.03 -28.69
CA ARG A 210 26.91 1.42 -27.39
C ARG A 210 26.39 2.27 -26.23
N ASN A 211 26.64 3.58 -26.26
CA ASN A 211 26.15 4.50 -25.24
C ASN A 211 24.62 4.58 -25.24
N GLU A 212 23.99 4.64 -26.41
CA GLU A 212 22.52 4.57 -26.55
C GLU A 212 21.95 3.25 -26.01
N ALA A 213 22.64 2.12 -26.20
CA ALA A 213 22.23 0.83 -25.65
C ALA A 213 22.38 0.77 -24.12
N LEU A 214 23.45 1.36 -23.58
CA LEU A 214 23.70 1.44 -22.13
C LEU A 214 22.65 2.32 -21.44
N GLU A 215 22.34 3.49 -22.01
CA GLU A 215 21.29 4.38 -21.50
C GLU A 215 19.91 3.70 -21.52
N LYS A 216 19.58 2.99 -22.61
CA LYS A 216 18.32 2.21 -22.69
C LYS A 216 18.26 1.13 -21.62
N LYS A 217 19.38 0.45 -21.34
CA LYS A 217 19.46 -0.58 -20.30
C LYS A 217 19.28 0.03 -18.90
N HIS A 218 19.94 1.15 -18.62
CA HIS A 218 19.81 1.88 -17.36
C HIS A 218 18.38 2.36 -17.14
N LEU A 219 17.78 3.00 -18.15
CA LEU A 219 16.40 3.45 -18.10
C LEU A 219 15.43 2.30 -17.86
N LYS A 220 15.64 1.15 -18.52
CA LYS A 220 14.83 -0.05 -18.29
C LYS A 220 14.93 -0.54 -16.84
N LEU A 221 16.13 -0.59 -16.27
CA LEU A 221 16.34 -1.00 -14.88
C LEU A 221 15.75 0.01 -13.87
N SER A 222 15.90 1.31 -14.13
CA SER A 222 15.33 2.39 -13.31
C SER A 222 13.80 2.31 -13.26
N LYS A 223 13.16 2.09 -14.42
CA LYS A 223 11.70 1.87 -14.51
C LYS A 223 11.26 0.61 -13.76
N GLY A 224 12.00 -0.49 -13.90
CA GLY A 224 11.71 -1.73 -13.17
C GLY A 224 11.81 -1.56 -11.66
N MET A 225 12.87 -0.92 -11.17
CA MET A 225 13.08 -0.62 -9.75
C MET A 225 11.97 0.26 -9.18
N SER A 226 11.60 1.30 -9.93
CA SER A 226 10.52 2.22 -9.62
C SER A 226 9.19 1.47 -9.41
N LEU A 227 8.81 0.60 -10.36
CA LEU A 227 7.59 -0.21 -10.26
C LEU A 227 7.64 -1.27 -9.15
N CYS A 228 8.80 -1.89 -8.91
CA CYS A 228 9.00 -2.79 -7.78
C CYS A 228 8.62 -2.12 -6.46
N ILE A 229 8.99 -0.86 -6.26
CA ILE A 229 8.70 -0.13 -5.02
C ILE A 229 7.20 0.17 -4.89
N CYS A 230 6.54 0.79 -5.89
CA CYS A 230 5.12 1.11 -5.72
C CYS A 230 4.26 -0.15 -5.57
N TYR A 231 4.51 -1.21 -6.35
CA TYR A 231 3.72 -2.44 -6.26
C TYR A 231 3.98 -3.18 -4.95
N SER A 232 5.23 -3.27 -4.49
CA SER A 232 5.53 -3.88 -3.19
C SER A 232 4.96 -3.10 -2.02
N SER A 233 4.87 -1.78 -2.11
CA SER A 233 4.20 -0.98 -1.08
C SER A 233 2.72 -1.34 -0.99
N SER A 234 2.00 -1.33 -2.11
CA SER A 234 0.58 -1.71 -2.12
C SER A 234 0.35 -3.17 -1.69
N ILE A 235 1.20 -4.11 -2.14
CA ILE A 235 1.14 -5.52 -1.75
C ILE A 235 1.44 -5.69 -0.25
N GLY A 236 2.45 -5.00 0.29
CA GLY A 236 2.81 -5.08 1.70
C GLY A 236 1.71 -4.61 2.64
N GLY A 237 0.99 -3.55 2.25
CA GLY A 237 -0.10 -2.98 3.04
C GLY A 237 -1.28 -3.94 3.28
N ILE A 238 -1.43 -5.00 2.48
CA ILE A 238 -2.53 -5.94 2.66
C ILE A 238 -2.34 -6.88 3.88
N ALA A 239 -1.11 -7.06 4.35
CA ALA A 239 -0.77 -8.15 5.26
C ALA A 239 -1.24 -7.96 6.72
N THR A 240 -1.40 -6.72 7.18
CA THR A 240 -1.85 -6.35 8.53
C THR A 240 -3.07 -5.46 8.46
N LEU A 241 -3.87 -5.45 9.53
CA LEU A 241 -5.07 -4.59 9.59
C LEU A 241 -4.70 -3.11 9.42
N THR A 242 -3.64 -2.64 10.07
CA THR A 242 -3.23 -1.23 10.03
C THR A 242 -2.44 -0.84 8.77
N GLY A 243 -2.05 -1.80 7.92
CA GLY A 243 -1.21 -1.53 6.75
C GLY A 243 -1.92 -0.70 5.68
N THR A 244 -3.19 -1.01 5.38
CA THR A 244 -4.00 -0.25 4.42
C THR A 244 -5.42 -0.08 4.92
N THR A 245 -6.02 1.07 4.64
CA THR A 245 -7.35 1.42 5.17
C THR A 245 -8.49 0.47 4.76
N PRO A 246 -8.55 -0.07 3.52
CA PRO A 246 -9.54 -1.10 3.16
C PRO A 246 -9.69 -2.22 4.18
N ASN A 247 -8.58 -2.68 4.78
CA ASN A 247 -8.60 -3.76 5.78
C ASN A 247 -9.39 -3.36 7.02
N LEU A 248 -9.25 -2.11 7.45
CA LEU A 248 -9.99 -1.55 8.59
C LEU A 248 -11.45 -1.26 8.23
N VAL A 249 -11.74 -0.80 7.01
CA VAL A 249 -13.13 -0.67 6.53
C VAL A 249 -13.84 -2.01 6.67
N LEU A 250 -13.21 -3.09 6.20
CA LEU A 250 -13.78 -4.43 6.33
C LEU A 250 -14.01 -4.83 7.78
N GLN A 251 -12.99 -4.70 8.63
CA GLN A 251 -13.10 -5.08 10.04
C GLN A 251 -14.25 -4.32 10.73
N GLY A 252 -14.32 -3.01 10.54
CA GLY A 252 -15.36 -2.17 11.13
C GLY A 252 -16.74 -2.53 10.60
N GLN A 253 -16.89 -2.67 9.28
CA GLN A 253 -18.19 -3.05 8.71
C GLN A 253 -18.65 -4.44 9.12
N VAL A 254 -17.76 -5.42 9.22
CA VAL A 254 -18.12 -6.76 9.71
C VAL A 254 -18.54 -6.70 11.18
N ASN A 255 -17.90 -5.88 12.00
CA ASN A 255 -18.27 -5.71 13.41
C ASN A 255 -19.59 -4.95 13.58
N ASP A 256 -19.85 -3.95 12.76
CA ASP A 256 -21.10 -3.18 12.79
C ASP A 256 -22.28 -3.97 12.22
N LEU A 257 -22.09 -4.60 11.05
CA LEU A 257 -23.10 -5.42 10.39
C LEU A 257 -23.32 -6.77 11.07
N TYR A 258 -22.39 -7.26 11.91
CA TYR A 258 -22.52 -8.56 12.58
C TYR A 258 -22.01 -8.49 14.03
N GLN A 259 -22.76 -7.81 14.90
CA GLN A 259 -22.36 -7.58 16.30
C GLN A 259 -22.05 -8.87 17.10
N ASP A 260 -22.75 -9.96 16.81
CA ASP A 260 -22.56 -11.27 17.48
C ASP A 260 -21.46 -12.13 16.86
N ASN A 261 -20.62 -11.56 15.97
CA ASN A 261 -19.55 -12.30 15.31
C ASN A 261 -18.41 -12.71 16.26
N GLY A 262 -18.35 -12.18 17.49
CA GLY A 262 -17.34 -12.55 18.49
C GLY A 262 -15.92 -12.09 18.16
N GLY A 263 -15.75 -11.05 17.33
CA GLY A 263 -14.45 -10.51 16.94
C GLY A 263 -13.67 -11.43 16.00
N ILE A 264 -14.35 -12.15 15.10
CA ILE A 264 -13.73 -13.10 14.15
C ILE A 264 -12.56 -12.47 13.38
N ILE A 265 -12.70 -11.22 12.96
CA ILE A 265 -11.62 -10.45 12.33
C ILE A 265 -10.91 -9.64 13.42
N ASN A 266 -9.85 -10.22 13.97
CA ASN A 266 -8.91 -9.56 14.86
C ASN A 266 -7.53 -9.49 14.21
N PHE A 267 -6.56 -8.83 14.87
CA PHE A 267 -5.23 -8.67 14.30
C PHE A 267 -4.56 -10.01 13.94
N ALA A 268 -4.68 -11.02 14.81
CA ALA A 268 -4.05 -12.32 14.61
C ALA A 268 -4.71 -13.13 13.48
N SER A 269 -6.04 -13.17 13.41
CA SER A 269 -6.79 -13.88 12.37
C SER A 269 -6.62 -13.22 11.01
N TRP A 270 -6.64 -11.89 10.94
CA TRP A 270 -6.33 -11.15 9.71
C TRP A 270 -4.92 -11.44 9.23
N PHE A 271 -3.91 -11.33 10.11
CA PHE A 271 -2.53 -11.58 9.73
C PHE A 271 -2.34 -13.02 9.22
N SER A 272 -2.92 -14.00 9.89
CA SER A 272 -2.84 -15.41 9.48
C SER A 272 -3.45 -15.66 8.09
N PHE A 273 -4.45 -14.89 7.69
CA PHE A 273 -5.04 -14.94 6.35
C PHE A 273 -4.26 -14.14 5.30
N ALA A 274 -3.94 -12.89 5.61
CA ALA A 274 -3.45 -11.92 4.65
C ALA A 274 -1.93 -11.97 4.46
N PHE A 275 -1.16 -12.33 5.48
CA PHE A 275 0.30 -12.43 5.38
C PHE A 275 0.76 -13.51 4.39
N PRO A 276 0.23 -14.75 4.40
CA PRO A 276 0.56 -15.75 3.37
C PRO A 276 0.16 -15.28 1.96
N THR A 277 -1.01 -14.65 1.85
CA THR A 277 -1.50 -14.08 0.57
C THR A 277 -0.55 -13.03 0.03
N MET A 278 -0.07 -12.13 0.90
CA MET A 278 0.92 -11.10 0.57
C MET A 278 2.24 -11.72 0.10
N LEU A 279 2.76 -12.72 0.79
CA LEU A 279 4.03 -13.37 0.42
C LEU A 279 3.94 -14.02 -0.97
N VAL A 280 2.86 -14.77 -1.25
CA VAL A 280 2.65 -15.39 -2.56
C VAL A 280 2.57 -14.32 -3.64
N LEU A 281 1.76 -13.27 -3.43
CA LEU A 281 1.62 -12.19 -4.38
C LEU A 281 2.92 -11.42 -4.61
N LEU A 282 3.71 -11.18 -3.56
CA LEU A 282 5.00 -10.50 -3.63
C LEU A 282 6.01 -11.30 -4.46
N ILE A 283 6.05 -12.63 -4.29
CA ILE A 283 6.90 -13.53 -5.07
C ILE A 283 6.46 -13.53 -6.54
N LEU A 284 5.16 -13.63 -6.82
CA LEU A 284 4.62 -13.56 -8.17
C LEU A 284 4.90 -12.20 -8.84
N ALA A 285 4.75 -11.11 -8.10
CA ALA A 285 5.06 -9.75 -8.56
C ALA A 285 6.55 -9.61 -8.90
N TRP A 286 7.42 -10.13 -8.04
CA TRP A 286 8.86 -10.12 -8.26
C TRP A 286 9.24 -10.92 -9.51
N MET A 287 8.73 -12.15 -9.66
CA MET A 287 8.98 -12.96 -10.87
C MET A 287 8.48 -12.26 -12.14
N TRP A 288 7.30 -11.66 -12.11
CA TRP A 288 6.74 -10.94 -13.25
C TRP A 288 7.60 -9.72 -13.65
N LEU A 289 7.96 -8.88 -12.69
CA LEU A 289 8.79 -7.70 -12.94
C LEU A 289 10.22 -8.05 -13.37
N GLN A 290 10.77 -9.15 -12.83
CA GLN A 290 12.04 -9.73 -13.29
C GLN A 290 11.96 -10.09 -14.78
N ILE A 291 10.95 -10.85 -15.19
CA ILE A 291 10.78 -11.28 -16.58
C ILE A 291 10.61 -10.07 -17.51
N LEU A 292 9.81 -9.08 -17.10
CA LEU A 292 9.51 -7.90 -17.90
C LEU A 292 10.76 -7.00 -18.11
N TYR A 293 11.53 -6.76 -17.05
CA TYR A 293 12.63 -5.79 -17.08
C TYR A 293 14.02 -6.41 -17.28
N LEU A 294 14.30 -7.59 -16.72
CA LEU A 294 15.58 -8.30 -16.81
C LEU A 294 15.58 -9.50 -17.78
N GLY A 295 14.41 -9.98 -18.23
CA GLY A 295 14.29 -11.12 -19.13
C GLY A 295 14.43 -12.49 -18.45
N PHE A 296 14.47 -13.57 -19.25
CA PHE A 296 14.41 -14.96 -18.77
C PHE A 296 15.76 -15.57 -18.33
N ASN A 297 16.87 -14.84 -18.40
CA ASN A 297 18.22 -15.37 -18.10
C ASN A 297 18.50 -15.40 -16.58
N PHE A 298 17.78 -16.25 -15.85
CA PHE A 298 17.91 -16.36 -14.39
C PHE A 298 19.33 -16.71 -13.92
N LYS A 299 20.09 -17.53 -14.65
CA LYS A 299 21.48 -17.89 -14.28
C LYS A 299 22.40 -16.66 -14.24
N GLU A 300 22.30 -15.78 -15.23
CA GLU A 300 23.12 -14.57 -15.34
C GLU A 300 22.65 -13.51 -14.33
N ASN A 301 21.32 -13.37 -14.17
CA ASN A 301 20.69 -12.44 -13.23
C ASN A 301 21.01 -12.75 -11.76
N PHE A 302 21.17 -14.03 -11.41
CA PHE A 302 21.58 -14.48 -10.08
C PHE A 302 23.10 -14.50 -9.87
N GLY A 303 23.90 -14.19 -10.90
CA GLY A 303 25.35 -14.03 -10.80
C GLY A 303 26.16 -15.33 -10.98
N CYS A 304 25.57 -16.40 -11.53
CA CYS A 304 26.35 -17.57 -11.96
C CYS A 304 27.15 -17.21 -13.23
N GLY A 305 28.44 -16.94 -13.06
CA GLY A 305 29.33 -16.51 -14.15
C GLY A 305 29.66 -15.01 -14.15
N ALA A 306 29.41 -14.30 -13.05
CA ALA A 306 29.68 -12.86 -12.95
C ALA A 306 31.15 -12.51 -13.23
N SER A 307 31.38 -11.64 -14.22
CA SER A 307 32.71 -11.13 -14.57
C SER A 307 33.34 -10.34 -13.41
N PRO A 308 34.68 -10.20 -13.37
CA PRO A 308 35.35 -9.38 -12.36
C PRO A 308 34.81 -7.94 -12.29
N ALA A 309 34.43 -7.37 -13.43
CA ALA A 309 33.81 -6.05 -13.53
C ALA A 309 32.42 -6.00 -12.87
N ALA A 310 31.60 -7.04 -12.99
CA ALA A 310 30.31 -7.12 -12.31
C ALA A 310 30.46 -7.18 -10.77
N LYS A 311 31.46 -7.90 -10.28
CA LYS A 311 31.79 -7.94 -8.83
C LYS A 311 32.29 -6.60 -8.30
N ALA A 312 33.05 -5.84 -9.09
CA ALA A 312 33.47 -4.49 -8.73
C ALA A 312 32.28 -3.53 -8.61
N LYS A 313 31.31 -3.62 -9.53
CA LYS A 313 30.05 -2.85 -9.50
C LYS A 313 29.22 -3.14 -8.25
N GLU A 314 29.06 -4.42 -7.90
CA GLU A 314 28.36 -4.85 -6.68
C GLU A 314 29.00 -4.25 -5.41
N LYS A 315 30.35 -4.23 -5.36
CA LYS A 315 31.09 -3.69 -4.21
C LYS A 315 30.91 -2.18 -4.07
N GLN A 316 30.90 -1.41 -5.15
CA GLN A 316 30.69 0.04 -5.10
C GLN A 316 29.28 0.40 -4.62
N ALA A 317 28.25 -0.25 -5.19
CA ALA A 317 26.88 -0.01 -4.78
C ALA A 317 26.60 -0.44 -3.33
N TYR A 318 27.31 -1.46 -2.83
CA TYR A 318 27.28 -1.85 -1.41
C TYR A 318 27.87 -0.77 -0.50
N GLU A 319 29.02 -0.18 -0.87
CA GLU A 319 29.64 0.87 -0.06
C GLU A 319 28.74 2.11 0.06
N ILE A 320 27.91 2.44 -0.94
CA ILE A 320 26.94 3.56 -0.85
C ILE A 320 25.85 3.28 0.19
N ILE A 321 25.23 2.10 0.15
CA ILE A 321 24.21 1.73 1.13
C ILE A 321 24.81 1.73 2.54
N LYS A 322 26.07 1.31 2.65
CA LYS A 322 26.84 1.30 3.90
C LYS A 322 27.21 2.72 4.36
N GLU A 323 27.52 3.63 3.46
CA GLU A 323 27.74 5.05 3.76
C GLU A 323 26.45 5.73 4.25
N GLU A 324 25.33 5.52 3.56
CA GLU A 324 24.01 5.98 4.03
C GLU A 324 23.66 5.39 5.41
N SER A 325 23.99 4.12 5.64
CA SER A 325 23.81 3.47 6.95
C SER A 325 24.73 4.09 8.02
N LYS A 326 25.97 4.45 7.67
CA LYS A 326 26.90 5.14 8.57
C LYS A 326 26.43 6.56 8.92
N LYS A 327 25.81 7.29 7.98
CA LYS A 327 25.25 8.63 8.22
C LYS A 327 24.19 8.66 9.34
N LEU A 328 23.49 7.55 9.57
CA LEU A 328 22.51 7.41 10.66
C LEU A 328 23.14 7.25 12.06
N GLY A 329 24.46 7.02 12.16
CA GLY A 329 25.15 6.86 13.43
C GLY A 329 24.66 5.66 14.29
N LYS A 330 25.02 5.68 15.58
CA LYS A 330 24.55 4.69 16.57
C LYS A 330 23.05 4.88 16.84
N MET A 331 22.34 3.81 17.19
CA MET A 331 20.93 3.90 17.59
C MET A 331 20.79 4.84 18.79
N SER A 332 19.92 5.84 18.65
CA SER A 332 19.58 6.73 19.76
C SER A 332 18.74 6.00 20.81
N PHE A 333 18.67 6.54 22.02
CA PHE A 333 17.84 5.98 23.09
C PHE A 333 16.37 5.91 22.68
N ALA A 334 15.84 6.99 22.10
CA ALA A 334 14.48 7.03 21.59
C ALA A 334 14.21 6.01 20.48
N GLU A 335 15.16 5.77 19.56
CA GLU A 335 15.01 4.71 18.55
C GLU A 335 14.85 3.32 19.20
N ILE A 336 15.57 3.06 20.29
CA ILE A 336 15.48 1.79 21.03
C ILE A 336 14.13 1.70 21.74
N GLU A 337 13.69 2.75 22.44
CA GLU A 337 12.40 2.76 23.11
C GLU A 337 11.23 2.59 22.15
N VAL A 338 11.23 3.30 21.02
CA VAL A 338 10.22 3.15 19.96
C VAL A 338 10.25 1.73 19.38
N SER A 339 11.43 1.12 19.22
CA SER A 339 11.54 -0.28 18.80
C SER A 339 10.93 -1.24 19.82
N ILE A 340 11.17 -1.00 21.11
CA ILE A 340 10.61 -1.82 22.20
C ILE A 340 9.08 -1.68 22.23
N LEU A 341 8.56 -0.45 22.16
CA LEU A 341 7.11 -0.19 22.12
C LEU A 341 6.45 -0.81 20.88
N PHE A 342 7.12 -0.76 19.73
CA PHE A 342 6.64 -1.41 18.51
C PHE A 342 6.57 -2.93 18.68
N VAL A 343 7.64 -3.57 19.19
CA VAL A 343 7.64 -5.02 19.46
C VAL A 343 6.58 -5.37 20.50
N LEU A 344 6.43 -4.56 21.54
CA LEU A 344 5.40 -4.73 22.56
C LEU A 344 3.99 -4.65 21.97
N LEU A 345 3.72 -3.66 21.10
CA LEU A 345 2.45 -3.52 20.39
C LEU A 345 2.11 -4.79 19.60
N VAL A 346 3.06 -5.27 18.79
CA VAL A 346 2.89 -6.49 17.98
C VAL A 346 2.63 -7.70 18.87
N VAL A 347 3.43 -7.90 19.92
CA VAL A 347 3.24 -9.02 20.85
C VAL A 347 1.87 -8.95 21.52
N LEU A 348 1.44 -7.77 22.00
CA LEU A 348 0.14 -7.60 22.64
C LEU A 348 -1.02 -7.91 21.68
N TRP A 349 -0.96 -7.47 20.42
CA TRP A 349 -1.97 -7.80 19.40
C TRP A 349 -2.05 -9.31 19.14
N PHE A 350 -0.93 -9.98 18.88
CA PHE A 350 -0.94 -11.42 18.59
C PHE A 350 -1.32 -12.29 19.77
N THR A 351 -1.02 -11.85 21.00
CA THR A 351 -1.34 -12.61 22.22
C THR A 351 -2.70 -12.25 22.82
N ARG A 352 -3.39 -11.23 22.27
CA ARG A 352 -4.69 -10.74 22.78
C ARG A 352 -5.74 -11.84 22.77
N GLU A 353 -6.02 -12.38 21.59
CA GLU A 353 -7.00 -13.43 21.31
C GLU A 353 -6.53 -14.26 20.09
N PRO A 354 -5.46 -15.06 20.24
CA PRO A 354 -4.84 -15.78 19.12
C PRO A 354 -5.73 -16.88 18.51
N GLY A 355 -6.85 -17.23 19.13
CA GLY A 355 -7.83 -18.21 18.63
C GLY A 355 -7.48 -19.68 18.90
N PHE A 356 -6.19 -20.04 19.01
CA PHE A 356 -5.75 -21.41 19.33
C PHE A 356 -5.46 -21.65 20.83
N ILE A 357 -5.23 -20.58 21.60
CA ILE A 357 -5.13 -20.58 23.06
C ILE A 357 -5.95 -19.41 23.62
N PRO A 358 -6.46 -19.51 24.86
CA PRO A 358 -7.06 -18.35 25.51
C PRO A 358 -6.00 -17.26 25.66
N GLY A 359 -6.23 -16.12 25.02
CA GLY A 359 -5.30 -14.99 25.06
C GLY A 359 -5.42 -14.20 26.35
N TRP A 360 -4.47 -13.28 26.57
CA TRP A 360 -4.44 -12.52 27.83
C TRP A 360 -5.70 -11.67 28.02
N ALA A 361 -6.33 -11.19 26.94
CA ALA A 361 -7.56 -10.43 27.02
C ALA A 361 -8.72 -11.31 27.50
N THR A 362 -8.89 -12.50 26.93
CA THR A 362 -9.93 -13.47 27.33
C THR A 362 -9.77 -13.92 28.79
N VAL A 363 -8.54 -14.17 29.24
CA VAL A 363 -8.29 -14.66 30.60
C VAL A 363 -8.50 -13.58 31.67
N LEU A 364 -8.06 -12.35 31.39
CA LEU A 364 -8.02 -11.29 32.39
C LEU A 364 -9.26 -10.39 32.37
N PHE A 365 -9.79 -10.06 31.19
CA PHE A 365 -10.76 -8.98 31.02
C PHE A 365 -12.06 -9.38 30.31
N ASN A 366 -11.97 -10.16 29.23
CA ASN A 366 -13.12 -10.55 28.40
C ASN A 366 -13.77 -11.86 28.91
N LYS A 367 -14.21 -11.85 30.17
CA LYS A 367 -14.96 -12.98 30.74
C LYS A 367 -16.42 -12.95 30.26
N ASP A 368 -17.04 -14.11 30.11
CA ASP A 368 -18.46 -14.26 29.77
C ASP A 368 -18.90 -13.58 28.46
N ASN A 369 -18.10 -13.71 27.38
CA ASN A 369 -18.36 -13.12 26.05
C ASN A 369 -18.48 -11.58 26.01
N THR A 370 -18.03 -10.88 27.05
CA THR A 370 -17.96 -9.41 27.02
C THR A 370 -16.65 -8.97 26.37
N SER A 371 -16.72 -8.17 25.30
CA SER A 371 -15.54 -7.64 24.60
C SER A 371 -15.13 -6.27 25.17
N TYR A 372 -14.57 -6.26 26.38
CA TYR A 372 -14.09 -5.02 27.01
C TYR A 372 -12.74 -4.57 26.44
N VAL A 373 -11.84 -5.51 26.16
CA VAL A 373 -10.51 -5.23 25.63
C VAL A 373 -10.41 -5.67 24.18
N THR A 374 -10.11 -4.69 23.32
CA THR A 374 -10.03 -4.82 21.86
C THR A 374 -8.64 -4.45 21.33
N ASP A 375 -8.42 -4.60 20.02
CA ASP A 375 -7.16 -4.21 19.35
C ASP A 375 -6.95 -2.69 19.46
N ALA A 376 -8.05 -1.93 19.49
CA ALA A 376 -8.00 -0.48 19.69
C ALA A 376 -7.45 -0.12 21.07
N THR A 377 -7.88 -0.85 22.11
CA THR A 377 -7.42 -0.64 23.49
C THR A 377 -5.90 -0.81 23.59
N VAL A 378 -5.35 -1.85 22.97
CA VAL A 378 -3.90 -2.09 22.91
C VAL A 378 -3.17 -0.94 22.20
N SER A 379 -3.72 -0.50 21.06
CA SER A 379 -3.11 0.54 20.23
C SER A 379 -3.10 1.90 20.94
N LEU A 380 -4.20 2.25 21.60
CA LEU A 380 -4.31 3.47 22.40
C LEU A 380 -3.42 3.43 23.63
N PHE A 381 -3.29 2.28 24.29
CA PHE A 381 -2.35 2.12 25.41
C PHE A 381 -0.91 2.44 24.99
N ILE A 382 -0.43 1.85 23.90
CA ILE A 382 0.91 2.15 23.38
C ILE A 382 1.04 3.61 22.91
N SER A 383 -0.01 4.15 22.30
CA SER A 383 -0.05 5.56 21.88
C SER A 383 0.12 6.50 23.07
N VAL A 384 -0.58 6.25 24.18
CA VAL A 384 -0.45 7.03 25.42
C VAL A 384 0.96 6.90 25.99
N LEU A 385 1.56 5.71 25.97
CA LEU A 385 2.96 5.52 26.42
C LEU A 385 3.96 6.37 25.62
N LEU A 386 3.76 6.55 24.31
CA LEU A 386 4.62 7.41 23.47
C LEU A 386 4.61 8.89 23.92
N PHE A 387 3.52 9.36 24.54
CA PHE A 387 3.44 10.72 25.09
C PHE A 387 3.99 10.82 26.52
N ILE A 388 4.20 9.70 27.21
CA ILE A 388 4.67 9.65 28.59
C ILE A 388 6.18 9.40 28.65
N LEU A 389 6.70 8.50 27.81
CA LEU A 389 8.12 8.09 27.88
C LEU A 389 9.06 9.18 27.34
N PRO A 390 10.17 9.46 28.04
CA PRO A 390 11.12 10.50 27.63
C PRO A 390 12.04 10.06 26.50
N SER A 391 12.35 10.95 25.55
CA SER A 391 13.19 10.63 24.39
C SER A 391 14.69 10.40 24.68
N GLY A 392 15.11 10.52 25.93
CA GLY A 392 16.51 10.43 26.32
C GLY A 392 16.67 10.48 27.83
N PHE A 393 17.88 10.19 28.30
CA PHE A 393 18.26 10.55 29.66
C PHE A 393 18.54 12.06 29.71
N SER A 394 18.14 12.72 30.81
CA SER A 394 18.45 14.14 31.03
C SER A 394 19.96 14.31 31.00
N ASN A 395 20.47 14.96 29.94
CA ASN A 395 21.89 15.23 29.81
C ASN A 395 22.21 16.49 30.61
N GLN A 396 22.95 16.31 31.69
CA GLN A 396 23.47 17.37 32.55
C GLN A 396 24.56 18.21 31.83
N ASP A 397 25.07 17.77 30.67
CA ASP A 397 26.37 18.19 30.14
C ASP A 397 26.38 18.73 28.68
N ARG A 398 25.25 19.18 28.10
CA ARG A 398 25.30 19.90 26.79
C ARG A 398 25.12 21.41 26.86
N ASP A 399 24.62 21.94 27.98
CA ASP A 399 24.48 23.39 28.19
C ASP A 399 25.59 23.96 29.10
N GLN A 400 26.64 23.18 29.41
CA GLN A 400 27.77 23.68 30.23
C GLN A 400 28.71 24.62 29.48
N GLU A 401 28.82 24.52 28.14
CA GLU A 401 29.85 25.27 27.40
C GLU A 401 29.47 26.71 26.99
N GLN A 402 28.22 27.16 27.17
CA GLN A 402 27.81 28.47 26.65
C GLN A 402 27.29 29.49 27.67
N THR A 403 26.94 29.10 28.90
CA THR A 403 26.51 30.09 29.90
C THR A 403 26.93 29.65 31.29
N GLY A 404 27.77 30.44 31.96
CA GLY A 404 28.17 30.26 33.37
C GLY A 404 27.04 30.45 34.40
N GLY A 405 25.82 30.00 34.07
CA GLY A 405 24.65 29.98 34.94
C GLY A 405 24.37 28.57 35.45
N ARG A 406 23.78 28.47 36.65
CA ARG A 406 23.36 27.21 37.29
C ARG A 406 22.68 26.28 36.27
N ALA A 407 23.18 25.04 36.15
CA ALA A 407 22.58 23.99 35.34
C ALA A 407 21.09 23.81 35.71
N LYS A 408 20.19 24.29 34.83
CA LYS A 408 18.76 23.98 34.97
C LYS A 408 18.55 22.57 34.44
N PHE A 409 18.19 21.65 35.31
CA PHE A 409 17.74 20.32 34.92
C PHE A 409 16.52 20.47 33.99
N ARG A 410 16.70 20.17 32.70
CA ARG A 410 15.59 20.09 31.74
C ARG A 410 15.22 18.63 31.57
N ALA A 411 13.96 18.32 31.82
CA ALA A 411 13.40 17.02 31.46
C ALA A 411 13.45 16.88 29.93
N PRO A 412 13.91 15.73 29.41
CA PRO A 412 13.85 15.46 27.98
C PRO A 412 12.40 15.47 27.51
N PRO A 413 12.14 15.90 26.26
CA PRO A 413 10.80 15.87 25.70
C PRO A 413 10.30 14.42 25.59
N PRO A 414 8.97 14.19 25.55
CA PRO A 414 8.43 12.87 25.29
C PRO A 414 8.82 12.35 23.90
N LEU A 415 8.67 11.04 23.66
CA LEU A 415 8.94 10.43 22.35
C LEU A 415 8.09 11.03 21.23
N LEU A 416 6.90 11.55 21.55
CA LEU A 416 6.00 12.14 20.59
C LEU A 416 5.32 13.41 21.13
N ASP A 417 5.17 14.42 20.27
CA ASP A 417 4.45 15.66 20.55
C ASP A 417 3.12 15.66 19.78
N TRP A 418 2.06 16.19 20.41
CA TRP A 418 0.73 16.28 19.79
C TRP A 418 0.76 17.09 18.50
N LYS A 419 1.60 18.12 18.42
CA LYS A 419 1.75 18.93 17.20
C LYS A 419 2.24 18.09 16.03
N VAL A 420 3.20 17.18 16.26
CA VAL A 420 3.72 16.27 15.22
C VAL A 420 2.63 15.31 14.77
N VAL A 421 1.83 14.78 15.71
CA VAL A 421 0.70 13.91 15.37
C VAL A 421 -0.35 14.65 14.57
N GLN A 422 -0.74 15.85 15.01
CA GLN A 422 -1.75 16.66 14.32
C GLN A 422 -1.35 16.99 12.88
N GLU A 423 -0.08 17.31 12.64
CA GLU A 423 0.44 17.64 11.31
C GLU A 423 0.55 16.41 10.38
N LYS A 424 0.97 15.25 10.92
CA LYS A 424 1.21 14.05 10.11
C LYS A 424 0.00 13.12 9.98
N MET A 425 -1.02 13.27 10.81
CA MET A 425 -2.17 12.37 10.84
C MET A 425 -3.11 12.61 9.63
N PRO A 426 -3.45 11.55 8.86
CA PRO A 426 -4.38 11.64 7.74
C PRO A 426 -5.84 11.64 8.23
N TRP A 427 -6.31 12.76 8.77
CA TRP A 427 -7.68 12.93 9.28
C TRP A 427 -8.77 12.61 8.25
N ASN A 428 -8.46 12.80 6.97
CA ASN A 428 -9.36 12.48 5.87
C ASN A 428 -9.78 11.00 5.87
N ILE A 429 -8.88 10.10 6.28
CA ILE A 429 -9.14 8.67 6.34
C ILE A 429 -10.05 8.33 7.51
N VAL A 430 -9.86 8.98 8.66
CA VAL A 430 -10.69 8.79 9.86
C VAL A 430 -12.15 9.12 9.58
N PHE A 431 -12.41 10.25 8.93
CA PHE A 431 -13.77 10.63 8.55
C PHE A 431 -14.36 9.71 7.48
N LEU A 432 -13.53 9.21 6.56
CA LEU A 432 -13.98 8.32 5.50
C LEU A 432 -14.42 6.94 6.02
N LEU A 433 -13.71 6.39 7.00
CA LEU A 433 -14.15 5.19 7.72
C LEU A 433 -15.52 5.40 8.36
N GLY A 434 -15.69 6.52 9.10
CA GLY A 434 -16.95 6.86 9.75
C GLY A 434 -18.12 7.05 8.79
N GLY A 435 -17.90 7.74 7.66
CA GLY A 435 -18.91 7.87 6.60
C GLY A 435 -19.31 6.53 5.99
N GLY A 436 -18.36 5.59 5.91
CA GLY A 436 -18.61 4.23 5.45
C GLY A 436 -19.44 3.37 6.39
N PHE A 437 -19.17 3.45 7.69
CA PHE A 437 -19.98 2.78 8.71
C PHE A 437 -21.39 3.37 8.76
N ALA A 438 -21.49 4.70 8.66
CA ALA A 438 -22.78 5.36 8.53
C ALA A 438 -23.57 4.84 7.31
N LEU A 439 -22.96 4.75 6.12
CA LEU A 439 -23.62 4.18 4.93
C LEU A 439 -24.11 2.74 5.13
N ALA A 440 -23.27 1.90 5.76
CA ALA A 440 -23.63 0.51 6.04
C ALA A 440 -24.86 0.44 6.97
N LYS A 441 -24.81 1.18 8.09
CA LYS A 441 -25.90 1.24 9.06
C LYS A 441 -27.15 1.89 8.48
N GLY A 442 -27.00 2.92 7.66
CA GLY A 442 -28.10 3.59 6.96
C GLY A 442 -28.81 2.67 5.96
N SER A 443 -28.06 1.81 5.27
CA SER A 443 -28.62 0.82 4.33
C SER A 443 -29.46 -0.25 5.05
N GLU A 444 -29.05 -0.62 6.26
CA GLU A 444 -29.77 -1.54 7.13
C GLU A 444 -31.06 -0.90 7.66
N GLU A 445 -30.95 0.27 8.33
CA GLU A 445 -32.10 0.98 8.92
C GLU A 445 -33.14 1.41 7.86
N SER A 446 -32.70 1.66 6.63
CA SER A 446 -33.60 2.02 5.54
C SER A 446 -34.29 0.83 4.86
N GLY A 447 -33.89 -0.42 5.16
CA GLY A 447 -34.36 -1.62 4.45
C GLY A 447 -33.75 -1.81 3.05
N LEU A 448 -32.79 -0.97 2.64
CA LEU A 448 -32.19 -1.02 1.30
C LEU A 448 -31.39 -2.31 1.11
N SER A 449 -30.70 -2.76 2.16
CA SER A 449 -29.95 -4.03 2.17
C SER A 449 -30.85 -5.23 1.83
N ALA A 450 -32.01 -5.32 2.47
CA ALA A 450 -32.97 -6.39 2.21
C ALA A 450 -33.54 -6.31 0.79
N TRP A 451 -33.90 -5.11 0.34
CA TRP A 451 -34.39 -4.90 -1.02
C TRP A 451 -33.37 -5.33 -2.09
N LEU A 452 -32.11 -4.90 -1.93
CA LEU A 452 -31.04 -5.24 -2.86
C LEU A 452 -30.78 -6.76 -2.87
N GLY A 453 -30.83 -7.39 -1.70
CA GLY A 453 -30.73 -8.83 -1.53
C GLY A 453 -31.76 -9.61 -2.37
N THR A 454 -33.03 -9.20 -2.35
CA THR A 454 -34.08 -9.87 -3.16
C THR A 454 -33.85 -9.78 -4.66
N LYS A 455 -33.17 -8.73 -5.14
CA LYS A 455 -32.84 -8.57 -6.56
C LYS A 455 -31.63 -9.40 -6.97
N LEU A 456 -30.79 -9.78 -6.02
CA LEU A 456 -29.57 -10.55 -6.25
C LEU A 456 -29.77 -12.07 -6.05
N THR A 457 -30.96 -12.52 -5.64
CA THR A 457 -31.32 -13.95 -5.51
C THR A 457 -30.97 -14.81 -6.74
N PRO A 458 -31.09 -14.36 -8.01
CA PRO A 458 -30.71 -15.17 -9.17
C PRO A 458 -29.23 -15.61 -9.17
N LEU A 459 -28.34 -14.92 -8.45
CA LEU A 459 -26.94 -15.29 -8.29
C LEU A 459 -26.72 -16.59 -7.50
N GLN A 460 -27.73 -17.08 -6.74
CA GLN A 460 -27.67 -18.39 -6.06
C GLN A 460 -27.36 -19.55 -7.02
N SER A 461 -27.66 -19.40 -8.31
CA SER A 461 -27.39 -20.42 -9.34
C SER A 461 -25.90 -20.54 -9.71
N ILE A 462 -25.06 -19.57 -9.32
CA ILE A 462 -23.64 -19.52 -9.67
C ILE A 462 -22.81 -20.11 -8.53
N PRO A 463 -21.79 -20.94 -8.81
CA PRO A 463 -20.88 -21.42 -7.77
C PRO A 463 -20.20 -20.28 -6.98
N PRO A 464 -20.11 -20.36 -5.63
CA PRO A 464 -19.49 -19.32 -4.81
C PRO A 464 -18.07 -18.89 -5.24
N PRO A 465 -17.16 -19.81 -5.63
CA PRO A 465 -15.84 -19.40 -6.12
C PRO A 465 -15.89 -18.49 -7.36
N ALA A 466 -16.85 -18.73 -8.26
CA ALA A 466 -17.03 -17.93 -9.48
C ALA A 466 -17.60 -16.54 -9.16
N ILE A 467 -18.53 -16.45 -8.20
CA ILE A 467 -19.03 -15.17 -7.68
C ILE A 467 -17.87 -14.35 -7.10
N ALA A 468 -17.08 -14.95 -6.20
CA ALA A 468 -15.94 -14.26 -5.59
C ALA A 468 -14.93 -13.78 -6.65
N PHE A 469 -14.59 -14.62 -7.63
CA PHE A 469 -13.67 -14.25 -8.70
C PHE A 469 -14.16 -13.06 -9.55
N LEU A 470 -15.43 -13.08 -9.97
CA LEU A 470 -16.03 -12.00 -10.77
C LEU A 470 -16.09 -10.68 -9.99
N LEU A 471 -16.44 -10.74 -8.70
CA LEU A 471 -16.49 -9.55 -7.84
C LEU A 471 -15.10 -8.98 -7.56
N CYS A 472 -14.10 -9.83 -7.37
CA CYS A 472 -12.72 -9.39 -7.24
C CYS A 472 -12.24 -8.68 -8.51
N LEU A 473 -12.56 -9.22 -9.69
CA LEU A 473 -12.22 -8.60 -10.97
C LEU A 473 -12.90 -7.23 -11.14
N LEU A 474 -14.20 -7.15 -10.78
CA LEU A 474 -14.96 -5.90 -10.81
C LEU A 474 -14.30 -4.84 -9.92
N ILE A 475 -13.98 -5.19 -8.67
CA ILE A 475 -13.40 -4.28 -7.70
C ILE A 475 -11.96 -3.89 -8.07
N ALA A 476 -11.15 -4.85 -8.51
CA ALA A 476 -9.78 -4.58 -8.98
C ALA A 476 -9.79 -3.60 -10.17
N THR A 477 -10.78 -3.71 -11.07
CA THR A 477 -10.93 -2.77 -12.20
C THR A 477 -11.45 -1.41 -11.73
N PHE A 478 -12.42 -1.39 -10.81
CA PHE A 478 -13.04 -0.16 -10.32
C PHE A 478 -12.07 0.69 -9.49
N THR A 479 -11.21 0.03 -8.71
CA THR A 479 -10.20 0.71 -7.88
C THR A 479 -9.06 1.33 -8.66
N GLU A 480 -8.92 1.04 -9.96
CA GLU A 480 -7.96 1.77 -10.82
C GLU A 480 -8.38 3.22 -11.07
N CYS A 481 -9.68 3.49 -10.98
CA CYS A 481 -10.26 4.81 -11.27
C CYS A 481 -10.76 5.53 -10.01
N THR A 482 -10.75 4.87 -8.85
CA THR A 482 -11.32 5.37 -7.60
C THR A 482 -10.39 5.02 -6.43
N SER A 483 -10.36 5.84 -5.39
CA SER A 483 -9.59 5.55 -4.17
C SER A 483 -9.94 4.17 -3.58
N ASN A 484 -8.93 3.38 -3.21
CA ASN A 484 -9.09 2.05 -2.60
C ASN A 484 -10.11 2.05 -1.45
N VAL A 485 -10.03 3.05 -0.57
CA VAL A 485 -10.90 3.11 0.61
C VAL A 485 -12.34 3.43 0.24
N ALA A 486 -12.55 4.34 -0.71
CA ALA A 486 -13.88 4.66 -1.21
C ALA A 486 -14.52 3.47 -1.91
N THR A 487 -13.74 2.73 -2.72
CA THR A 487 -14.19 1.49 -3.36
C THR A 487 -14.64 0.46 -2.32
N THR A 488 -13.81 0.16 -1.32
CA THR A 488 -14.17 -0.80 -0.26
C THR A 488 -15.41 -0.36 0.51
N THR A 489 -15.47 0.92 0.87
CA THR A 489 -16.59 1.50 1.62
C THR A 489 -17.92 1.39 0.88
N LEU A 490 -17.89 1.60 -0.44
CA LEU A 490 -19.07 1.53 -1.29
C LEU A 490 -19.56 0.10 -1.50
N PHE A 491 -18.65 -0.84 -1.80
CA PHE A 491 -19.04 -2.19 -2.21
C PHE A 491 -19.31 -3.13 -1.04
N LEU A 492 -18.59 -3.04 0.07
CA LEU A 492 -18.70 -4.04 1.14
C LEU A 492 -20.11 -4.15 1.76
N PRO A 493 -20.88 -3.08 2.03
CA PRO A 493 -22.25 -3.22 2.54
C PRO A 493 -23.19 -3.91 1.55
N ILE A 494 -22.99 -3.65 0.26
CA ILE A 494 -23.73 -4.28 -0.83
C ILE A 494 -23.40 -5.78 -0.90
N LEU A 495 -22.12 -6.13 -0.76
CA LEU A 495 -21.65 -7.52 -0.77
C LEU A 495 -22.13 -8.31 0.44
N ALA A 496 -22.18 -7.69 1.62
CA ALA A 496 -22.74 -8.29 2.83
C ALA A 496 -24.23 -8.62 2.64
N SER A 497 -25.01 -7.64 2.18
CA SER A 497 -26.45 -7.79 1.91
C SER A 497 -26.73 -8.87 0.86
N MET A 498 -25.90 -8.91 -0.19
CA MET A 498 -25.97 -9.96 -1.21
C MET A 498 -25.70 -11.34 -0.62
N ALA A 499 -24.62 -11.48 0.17
CA ALA A 499 -24.21 -12.76 0.75
C ALA A 499 -25.30 -13.34 1.65
N GLU A 500 -25.91 -12.51 2.51
CA GLU A 500 -27.05 -12.90 3.34
C GLU A 500 -28.24 -13.38 2.51
N ALA A 501 -28.59 -12.67 1.44
CA ALA A 501 -29.72 -13.02 0.59
C ALA A 501 -29.53 -14.32 -0.20
N ILE A 502 -28.29 -14.69 -0.50
CA ILE A 502 -27.96 -15.94 -1.20
C ILE A 502 -27.52 -17.06 -0.25
N CYS A 503 -27.62 -16.85 1.07
CA CYS A 503 -27.17 -17.78 2.10
C CYS A 503 -25.69 -18.19 1.94
N LEU A 504 -24.85 -17.27 1.48
CA LEU A 504 -23.41 -17.43 1.41
C LEU A 504 -22.77 -16.76 2.63
N ASN A 505 -21.73 -17.37 3.20
CA ASN A 505 -20.97 -16.76 4.28
C ASN A 505 -20.47 -15.36 3.82
N PRO A 506 -20.83 -14.25 4.52
CA PRO A 506 -20.44 -12.90 4.09
C PRO A 506 -18.94 -12.71 3.92
N LEU A 507 -18.13 -13.37 4.77
CA LEU A 507 -16.67 -13.33 4.68
C LEU A 507 -16.14 -13.95 3.39
N TYR A 508 -16.87 -14.88 2.77
CA TYR A 508 -16.47 -15.53 1.52
C TYR A 508 -16.32 -14.50 0.37
N VAL A 509 -17.12 -13.43 0.38
CA VAL A 509 -17.05 -12.36 -0.63
C VAL A 509 -16.38 -11.09 -0.10
N MET A 510 -16.60 -10.72 1.16
CA MET A 510 -16.07 -9.48 1.73
C MET A 510 -14.55 -9.50 1.89
N LEU A 511 -13.95 -10.62 2.36
CA LEU A 511 -12.50 -10.76 2.49
C LEU A 511 -11.76 -10.56 1.16
N PRO A 512 -12.05 -11.31 0.08
CA PRO A 512 -11.30 -11.20 -1.17
C PRO A 512 -11.56 -9.88 -1.91
N CYS A 513 -12.78 -9.33 -1.80
CA CYS A 513 -13.12 -8.03 -2.37
C CYS A 513 -12.33 -6.89 -1.70
N THR A 514 -12.12 -6.98 -0.40
CA THR A 514 -11.30 -6.00 0.35
C THR A 514 -9.85 -6.02 -0.11
N LEU A 515 -9.25 -7.21 -0.24
CA LEU A 515 -7.90 -7.34 -0.77
C LEU A 515 -7.80 -6.84 -2.21
N SER A 516 -8.82 -7.13 -3.03
CA SER A 516 -8.88 -6.71 -4.44
C SER A 516 -8.95 -5.19 -4.60
N ALA A 517 -9.57 -4.47 -3.67
CA ALA A 517 -9.57 -3.00 -3.66
C ALA A 517 -8.17 -2.40 -3.43
N SER A 518 -7.20 -3.20 -2.98
CA SER A 518 -5.80 -2.78 -2.87
C SER A 518 -4.94 -3.15 -4.10
N LEU A 519 -5.51 -3.85 -5.09
CA LEU A 519 -4.84 -4.25 -6.33
C LEU A 519 -4.99 -3.19 -7.43
N ALA A 520 -4.55 -1.97 -7.13
CA ALA A 520 -4.58 -0.83 -8.03
C ALA A 520 -3.19 -0.59 -8.64
N PHE A 521 -2.84 -1.34 -9.69
CA PHE A 521 -1.49 -1.37 -10.27
C PHE A 521 -1.37 -0.72 -11.66
N MET A 522 -2.47 -0.44 -12.37
CA MET A 522 -2.42 -0.04 -13.79
C MET A 522 -2.21 1.46 -13.99
N LEU A 523 -2.88 2.30 -13.21
CA LEU A 523 -2.90 3.75 -13.45
C LEU A 523 -2.10 4.54 -12.41
N PRO A 524 -1.41 5.64 -12.82
CA PRO A 524 -0.68 6.50 -11.90
C PRO A 524 -1.58 7.17 -10.85
N VAL A 525 -2.81 7.51 -11.24
CA VAL A 525 -3.77 8.22 -10.37
C VAL A 525 -4.42 7.29 -9.36
N ALA A 526 -4.39 5.97 -9.58
CA ALA A 526 -5.12 5.01 -8.77
C ALA A 526 -4.68 5.00 -7.30
N THR A 527 -3.37 5.14 -7.04
CA THR A 527 -2.83 5.21 -5.67
C THR A 527 -1.71 6.25 -5.55
N PRO A 528 -1.52 6.87 -4.37
CA PRO A 528 -0.40 7.79 -4.17
C PRO A 528 0.99 7.16 -4.40
N PRO A 529 1.28 5.90 -4.01
CA PRO A 529 2.50 5.19 -4.41
C PRO A 529 2.76 5.23 -5.92
N ASN A 530 1.73 4.96 -6.72
CA ASN A 530 1.81 4.97 -8.17
C ASN A 530 2.15 6.38 -8.69
N ALA A 531 1.49 7.42 -8.16
CA ALA A 531 1.72 8.81 -8.56
C ALA A 531 3.14 9.31 -8.21
N ILE A 532 3.66 8.95 -7.04
CA ILE A 532 5.03 9.27 -6.62
C ILE A 532 6.02 8.66 -7.61
N VAL A 533 5.92 7.35 -7.82
CA VAL A 533 6.84 6.64 -8.71
C VAL A 533 6.70 7.12 -10.15
N PHE A 534 5.51 7.48 -10.61
CA PHE A 534 5.31 8.06 -11.94
C PHE A 534 6.03 9.40 -12.11
N SER A 535 6.03 10.25 -11.07
CA SER A 535 6.67 11.57 -11.08
C SER A 535 8.20 11.48 -11.05
N TYR A 536 8.75 10.50 -10.32
CA TYR A 536 10.20 10.36 -10.10
C TYR A 536 10.86 9.33 -11.05
N GLY A 537 10.15 8.29 -11.45
CA GLY A 537 10.68 7.09 -12.12
C GLY A 537 10.75 7.17 -13.65
N GLN A 538 10.54 8.33 -14.27
CA GLN A 538 10.52 8.53 -15.73
C GLN A 538 9.62 7.51 -16.47
N LEU A 539 8.51 7.12 -15.85
CA LEU A 539 7.58 6.12 -16.37
C LEU A 539 6.62 6.74 -17.39
N ARG A 540 6.18 5.93 -18.35
CA ARG A 540 5.02 6.26 -19.20
C ARG A 540 3.82 5.46 -18.72
N VAL A 541 2.62 5.99 -18.95
CA VAL A 541 1.37 5.32 -18.55
C VAL A 541 1.28 3.90 -19.10
N ILE A 542 1.74 3.67 -20.34
CA ILE A 542 1.77 2.35 -20.98
C ILE A 542 2.71 1.37 -20.27
N ASP A 543 3.85 1.85 -19.76
CA ASP A 543 4.81 1.00 -19.05
C ASP A 543 4.17 0.44 -17.77
N MET A 544 3.41 1.30 -17.07
CA MET A 544 2.68 0.96 -15.86
C MET A 544 1.45 0.07 -16.13
N ALA A 545 0.60 0.45 -17.09
CA ALA A 545 -0.61 -0.30 -17.43
C ALA A 545 -0.30 -1.73 -17.88
N LYS A 546 0.77 -1.95 -18.67
CA LYS A 546 1.19 -3.30 -19.09
C LYS A 546 1.66 -4.16 -17.91
N ALA A 547 2.46 -3.58 -17.02
CA ALA A 547 2.96 -4.29 -15.85
C ALA A 547 1.82 -4.58 -14.86
N GLY A 548 0.96 -3.59 -14.62
CA GLY A 548 -0.15 -3.65 -13.67
C GLY A 548 -1.28 -4.58 -14.11
N PHE A 549 -1.63 -4.62 -15.40
CA PHE A 549 -2.72 -5.49 -15.88
C PHE A 549 -2.47 -6.96 -15.55
N VAL A 550 -1.26 -7.46 -15.83
CA VAL A 550 -0.89 -8.85 -15.50
C VAL A 550 -0.85 -9.04 -13.99
N LEU A 551 -0.37 -8.05 -13.25
CA LEU A 551 -0.31 -8.14 -11.79
C LEU A 551 -1.70 -8.15 -11.13
N ASN A 552 -2.69 -7.43 -11.67
CA ASN A 552 -4.08 -7.48 -11.21
C ASN A 552 -4.65 -8.89 -11.39
N ILE A 553 -4.41 -9.53 -12.54
CA ILE A 553 -4.85 -10.91 -12.78
C ILE A 553 -4.17 -11.88 -11.81
N LEU A 554 -2.85 -11.78 -11.63
CA LEU A 554 -2.12 -12.61 -10.66
C LEU A 554 -2.60 -12.37 -9.22
N GLY A 555 -2.93 -11.13 -8.86
CA GLY A 555 -3.49 -10.76 -7.58
C GLY A 555 -4.85 -11.40 -7.33
N VAL A 556 -5.79 -11.26 -8.28
CA VAL A 556 -7.13 -11.87 -8.18
C VAL A 556 -7.04 -13.40 -8.09
N LEU A 557 -6.16 -14.02 -8.87
CA LEU A 557 -5.92 -15.47 -8.80
C LEU A 557 -5.36 -15.89 -7.44
N THR A 558 -4.41 -15.13 -6.88
CA THR A 558 -3.81 -15.40 -5.57
C THR A 558 -4.84 -15.27 -4.45
N ILE A 559 -5.68 -14.24 -4.50
CA ILE A 559 -6.77 -14.02 -3.55
C ILE A 559 -7.80 -15.16 -3.66
N THR A 560 -8.16 -15.57 -4.88
CA THR A 560 -9.10 -16.67 -5.10
C THR A 560 -8.55 -17.98 -4.55
N LEU A 561 -7.25 -18.25 -4.74
CA LEU A 561 -6.56 -19.38 -4.15
C LEU A 561 -6.59 -19.31 -2.62
N ALA A 562 -6.29 -18.15 -2.03
CA ALA A 562 -6.29 -17.94 -0.58
C ALA A 562 -7.65 -18.24 0.05
N ILE A 563 -8.73 -17.72 -0.55
CA ILE A 563 -10.09 -17.93 -0.07
C ILE A 563 -10.50 -19.39 -0.11
N ASN A 564 -10.19 -20.09 -1.20
CA ASN A 564 -10.59 -21.49 -1.39
C ASN A 564 -9.68 -22.49 -0.68
N THR A 565 -8.62 -22.05 0.00
CA THR A 565 -7.67 -22.93 0.69
C THR A 565 -7.59 -22.60 2.18
N TRP A 566 -6.62 -21.78 2.61
CA TRP A 566 -6.38 -21.53 4.04
C TRP A 566 -7.43 -20.62 4.68
N ALA A 567 -8.02 -19.65 3.96
CA ALA A 567 -9.06 -18.81 4.54
C ALA A 567 -10.33 -19.63 4.81
N SER A 568 -10.68 -20.58 3.93
CA SER A 568 -11.80 -21.50 4.13
C SER A 568 -11.63 -22.31 5.41
N SER A 569 -10.41 -22.73 5.74
CA SER A 569 -10.11 -23.45 6.98
C SER A 569 -10.12 -22.52 8.21
N LEU A 570 -9.64 -21.28 8.08
CA LEU A 570 -9.52 -20.34 9.19
C LEU A 570 -10.88 -19.77 9.62
N PHE A 571 -11.75 -19.46 8.67
CA PHE A 571 -13.02 -18.77 8.89
C PHE A 571 -14.26 -19.64 8.62
N GLN A 572 -14.08 -20.93 8.33
CA GLN A 572 -15.17 -21.88 8.03
C GLN A 572 -16.12 -21.36 6.93
N LEU A 573 -15.53 -20.89 5.82
CA LEU A 573 -16.26 -20.12 4.79
C LEU A 573 -17.30 -20.94 4.00
N GLN A 574 -17.28 -22.27 4.10
CA GLN A 574 -18.20 -23.15 3.36
C GLN A 574 -19.57 -23.29 4.03
N THR A 575 -19.68 -22.93 5.30
CA THR A 575 -20.94 -22.99 6.04
C THR A 575 -21.45 -21.59 6.31
N PHE A 576 -22.77 -21.41 6.23
CA PHE A 576 -23.39 -20.15 6.62
C PHE A 576 -23.34 -20.02 8.14
N PRO A 577 -22.71 -18.97 8.68
CA PRO A 577 -22.50 -18.86 10.11
C PRO A 577 -23.78 -18.40 10.83
N SER A 578 -23.99 -18.88 12.05
CA SER A 578 -25.15 -18.54 12.88
C SER A 578 -25.24 -17.04 13.19
N TRP A 579 -24.11 -16.37 13.39
CA TRP A 579 -24.04 -14.93 13.65
C TRP A 579 -24.46 -14.06 12.44
N ALA A 580 -24.48 -14.61 11.22
CA ALA A 580 -24.96 -13.92 10.03
C ALA A 580 -26.45 -14.19 9.75
N ASN A 581 -27.10 -15.10 10.49
CA ASN A 581 -28.48 -15.51 10.25
C ASN A 581 -29.51 -14.57 10.90
N ARG A 582 -29.51 -13.31 10.47
CA ARG A 582 -30.41 -12.27 11.03
C ARG A 582 -31.85 -12.42 10.56
N THR A 583 -32.06 -12.95 9.36
CA THR A 583 -33.38 -13.10 8.73
C THR A 583 -34.02 -14.46 9.02
N GLY A 584 -33.29 -15.43 9.58
CA GLY A 584 -33.77 -16.80 9.81
C GLY A 584 -34.04 -17.59 8.51
N THR A 585 -33.67 -17.05 7.36
CA THR A 585 -33.97 -17.62 6.03
C THR A 585 -32.96 -18.67 5.57
N CYS A 586 -31.76 -18.66 6.15
CA CYS A 586 -30.66 -19.55 5.81
C CYS A 586 -30.50 -20.57 6.93
N LEU A 587 -31.14 -21.73 6.78
CA LEU A 587 -31.05 -22.86 7.72
C LEU A 587 -30.07 -23.91 7.24
#